data_AF-A0A6L9LJA3-F1
#
_entry.id   AF-A0A6L9LJA3-F1
#
_cell.length_a   1.000
_cell.length_b   1.000
_cell.length_c   1.000
_cell.angle_alpha   90.00
_cell.angle_beta   90.00
_cell.angle_gamma   90.00
#
_symmetry.space_group_name_H-M   'P 1'
#
loop_
_entity.id
_entity.type
_entity.pdbx_description
1 polymer ?
#
loop_
_entity_poly.entity_id
_entity_poly.type
_entity_poly.pdbx_seq_one_letter_code
_entity_poly.pdbx_strand_id
1 'polypeptide(L)'
;MKSNKPRRSITFAVISLFISHFAFSQPTDTLTTEQLLQRKGTAYSALLRPSRYLALDVNHTFGGFRRYRFFVGDEIHFKARGEKFREELYDVTDSTFSILMANEVMGRDEPVTFRLNEVQKVMIHRRIPFVTMAGTIFPLAGGVYLLADVINNRQLNTNVLPVTGAFIASGMLFHWLSNPHPRINKNHRLKVLRTY
;
A
#
# COMPACT_ATOMS: atom_id res chain seq x y z
N MET A 1 -61.91 17.43 14.92
CA MET A 1 -61.35 17.05 13.61
C MET A 1 -60.26 18.03 13.22
N LYS A 2 -58.98 17.62 13.19
CA LYS A 2 -57.88 18.44 12.65
C LYS A 2 -56.92 17.52 11.87
N SER A 3 -56.75 17.88 10.60
CA SER A 3 -56.18 17.08 9.51
C SER A 3 -54.65 16.98 9.57
N ASN A 4 -54.12 15.76 9.52
CA ASN A 4 -52.70 15.47 9.30
C ASN A 4 -52.33 15.70 7.82
N LYS A 5 -51.31 16.54 7.55
CA LYS A 5 -50.69 16.67 6.23
C LYS A 5 -49.29 16.00 6.23
N PRO A 6 -48.89 15.34 5.13
CA PRO A 6 -47.77 14.39 5.12
C PRO A 6 -46.40 15.08 4.93
N ARG A 7 -45.47 14.83 5.86
CA ARG A 7 -44.06 15.25 5.86
C ARG A 7 -43.12 14.25 5.14
N ARG A 8 -43.53 13.71 3.98
CA ARG A 8 -42.79 12.60 3.31
C ARG A 8 -42.12 12.94 1.97
N SER A 9 -42.20 14.17 1.46
CA SER A 9 -41.64 14.50 0.13
C SER A 9 -40.17 14.94 0.13
N ILE A 10 -39.59 15.33 1.27
CA ILE A 10 -38.23 15.91 1.30
C ILE A 10 -37.14 14.83 1.27
N THR A 11 -37.41 13.63 1.79
CA THR A 11 -36.43 12.53 1.83
C THR A 11 -36.13 11.92 0.46
N PHE A 12 -37.07 11.96 -0.49
CA PHE A 12 -36.85 11.42 -1.84
C PHE A 12 -35.94 12.31 -2.70
N ALA A 13 -35.98 13.64 -2.49
CA ALA A 13 -35.15 14.58 -3.26
C ALA A 13 -33.65 14.46 -2.94
N VAL A 14 -33.30 14.13 -1.69
CA VAL A 14 -31.89 13.99 -1.27
C VAL A 14 -31.26 12.71 -1.83
N ILE A 15 -32.02 11.62 -1.97
CA ILE A 15 -31.52 10.34 -2.51
C ILE A 15 -31.23 10.46 -4.02
N SER A 16 -32.03 11.21 -4.76
CA SER A 16 -31.81 11.45 -6.21
C SER A 16 -30.53 12.24 -6.50
N LEU A 17 -30.12 13.13 -5.60
CA LEU A 17 -28.95 13.99 -5.80
C LEU A 17 -27.61 13.25 -5.59
N PHE A 18 -27.65 12.14 -4.84
CA PHE A 18 -26.49 11.27 -4.65
C PHE A 18 -26.25 10.30 -5.82
N ILE A 19 -27.30 9.90 -6.54
CA ILE A 19 -27.18 8.94 -7.65
C ILE A 19 -26.58 9.60 -8.90
N SER A 20 -26.81 10.91 -9.12
CA SER A 20 -26.26 11.65 -10.27
C SER A 20 -24.74 11.86 -10.21
N HIS A 21 -24.11 11.73 -9.03
CA HIS A 21 -22.65 11.77 -8.90
C HIS A 21 -21.95 10.49 -9.36
N PHE A 22 -22.69 9.41 -9.64
CA PHE A 22 -22.13 8.15 -10.14
C PHE A 22 -22.25 8.00 -11.67
N ALA A 23 -22.58 9.06 -12.41
CA ALA A 23 -22.54 9.06 -13.86
C ALA A 23 -21.10 8.80 -14.34
N PHE A 24 -20.85 7.55 -14.69
CA PHE A 24 -19.61 7.01 -15.23
C PHE A 24 -19.22 7.80 -16.49
N SER A 25 -18.20 8.64 -16.39
CA SER A 25 -17.53 9.20 -17.55
C SER A 25 -16.76 8.07 -18.24
N GLN A 26 -17.17 7.69 -19.45
CA GLN A 26 -16.35 6.82 -20.31
C GLN A 26 -15.17 7.64 -20.84
N PRO A 27 -13.91 7.19 -20.65
CA PRO A 27 -12.76 7.92 -21.16
C PRO A 27 -12.70 7.80 -22.69
N THR A 28 -12.84 8.94 -23.37
CA THR A 28 -12.65 9.16 -24.82
C THR A 28 -11.17 9.16 -25.25
N ASP A 29 -10.33 8.34 -24.63
CA ASP A 29 -8.92 8.22 -25.03
C ASP A 29 -8.79 7.11 -26.09
N THR A 30 -8.57 7.49 -27.35
CA THR A 30 -8.17 6.59 -28.46
C THR A 30 -6.71 6.15 -28.32
N LEU A 31 -6.30 5.76 -27.12
CA LEU A 31 -5.00 5.14 -26.89
C LEU A 31 -5.07 3.71 -27.44
N THR A 32 -4.00 3.28 -28.11
CA THR A 32 -3.91 1.89 -28.55
C THR A 32 -3.95 0.96 -27.32
N THR A 33 -4.42 -0.26 -27.49
CA THR A 33 -4.51 -1.25 -26.40
C THR A 33 -3.18 -1.40 -25.66
N GLU A 34 -2.05 -1.33 -26.39
CA GLU A 34 -0.71 -1.35 -25.82
C GLU A 34 -0.43 -0.15 -24.92
N GLN A 35 -0.80 1.07 -25.33
CA GLN A 35 -0.62 2.28 -24.54
C GLN A 35 -1.53 2.29 -23.30
N LEU A 36 -2.75 1.77 -23.41
CA LEU A 36 -3.65 1.59 -22.26
C LEU A 36 -3.09 0.58 -21.25
N LEU A 37 -2.47 -0.49 -21.72
CA LEU A 37 -1.83 -1.50 -20.88
C LEU A 37 -0.55 -0.94 -20.22
N GLN A 38 0.29 -0.23 -20.96
CA GLN A 38 1.45 0.46 -20.39
C GLN A 38 1.04 1.48 -19.32
N ARG A 39 -0.04 2.23 -19.54
CA ARG A 39 -0.62 3.16 -18.53
C ARG A 39 -1.12 2.44 -17.28
N LYS A 40 -1.59 1.19 -17.40
CA LYS A 40 -2.02 0.37 -16.25
C LYS A 40 -0.85 -0.20 -15.43
N GLY A 41 0.39 -0.10 -15.92
CA GLY A 41 1.61 -0.38 -15.16
C GLY A 41 2.58 -1.34 -15.85
N THR A 42 3.79 -1.39 -15.29
CA THR A 42 4.94 -2.23 -15.68
C THR A 42 4.61 -3.73 -15.77
N ALA A 43 3.70 -4.22 -14.91
CA ALA A 43 3.26 -5.61 -14.92
C ALA A 43 2.52 -5.98 -16.22
N TYR A 44 1.85 -5.02 -16.85
CA TYR A 44 1.15 -5.22 -18.12
C TYR A 44 2.07 -5.02 -19.32
N SER A 45 3.07 -4.14 -19.22
CA SER A 45 4.10 -4.04 -20.27
C SER A 45 4.94 -5.33 -20.38
N ALA A 46 5.16 -6.02 -19.27
CA ALA A 46 5.81 -7.34 -19.23
C ALA A 46 4.98 -8.49 -19.84
N LEU A 47 3.69 -8.29 -20.11
CA LEU A 47 2.86 -9.22 -20.89
C LEU A 47 3.04 -9.04 -22.40
N LEU A 48 3.44 -7.85 -22.83
CA LEU A 48 3.64 -7.52 -24.24
C LEU A 48 5.03 -7.96 -24.74
N ARG A 49 6.02 -8.01 -23.84
CA ARG A 49 7.39 -8.40 -24.16
C ARG A 49 7.97 -9.31 -23.06
N PRO A 50 8.63 -10.44 -23.42
CA PRO A 50 9.32 -11.28 -22.46
C PRO A 50 10.39 -10.49 -21.70
N SER A 51 10.22 -10.33 -20.39
CA SER A 51 11.13 -9.58 -19.52
C SER A 51 11.48 -10.38 -18.28
N ARG A 52 12.65 -10.08 -17.71
CA ARG A 52 13.03 -10.59 -16.39
C ARG A 52 12.42 -9.72 -15.31
N TYR A 53 12.06 -10.33 -14.19
CA TYR A 53 11.48 -9.65 -13.05
C TYR A 53 11.97 -10.26 -11.75
N LEU A 54 11.97 -9.45 -10.69
CA LEU A 54 12.26 -9.90 -9.34
C LEU A 54 11.01 -10.51 -8.72
N ALA A 55 11.12 -11.76 -8.30
CA ALA A 55 10.10 -12.46 -7.55
C ALA A 55 10.53 -12.60 -6.09
N LEU A 56 9.75 -12.00 -5.20
CA LEU A 56 9.88 -12.20 -3.77
C LEU A 56 8.86 -13.23 -3.30
N ASP A 57 9.36 -14.43 -3.04
CA ASP A 57 8.60 -15.53 -2.46
C ASP A 57 8.56 -15.35 -0.95
N VAL A 58 7.39 -15.03 -0.41
CA VAL A 58 7.15 -14.85 1.03
C VAL A 58 6.30 -16.00 1.54
N ASN A 59 6.94 -16.94 2.24
CA ASN A 59 6.22 -17.99 2.95
C ASN A 59 5.98 -17.57 4.42
N HIS A 60 4.75 -17.15 4.74
CA HIS A 60 4.38 -16.85 6.12
C HIS A 60 3.96 -18.14 6.84
N THR A 61 4.36 -18.29 8.10
CA THR A 61 3.87 -19.37 8.98
C THR A 61 2.35 -19.33 9.14
N PHE A 62 1.77 -18.11 9.11
CA PHE A 62 0.33 -17.87 9.08
C PHE A 62 -0.04 -17.05 7.84
N GLY A 63 -0.96 -17.56 7.00
CA GLY A 63 -1.48 -16.83 5.84
C GLY A 63 -0.91 -17.24 4.47
N GLY A 64 -0.16 -18.35 4.41
CA GLY A 64 0.22 -19.04 3.18
C GLY A 64 1.35 -18.38 2.38
N PHE A 65 1.59 -18.96 1.20
CA PHE A 65 2.59 -18.49 0.25
C PHE A 65 2.08 -17.28 -0.53
N ARG A 66 2.89 -16.23 -0.62
CA ARG A 66 2.64 -15.07 -1.49
C ARG A 66 3.88 -14.75 -2.31
N ARG A 67 3.69 -14.46 -3.60
CA ARG A 67 4.76 -14.00 -4.49
C ARG A 67 4.50 -12.55 -4.90
N TYR A 68 5.40 -11.67 -4.52
CA TYR A 68 5.42 -10.29 -5.02
C TYR A 68 6.32 -10.24 -6.25
N ARG A 69 5.91 -9.51 -7.28
CA ARG A 69 6.61 -9.40 -8.56
C ARG A 69 6.96 -7.93 -8.75
N PHE A 70 8.22 -7.65 -9.03
CA PHE A 70 8.72 -6.32 -9.36
C PHE A 70 9.33 -6.37 -10.75
N PHE A 71 8.74 -5.60 -11.66
CA PHE A 71 9.17 -5.47 -13.04
C PHE A 71 10.06 -4.23 -13.21
N VAL A 72 10.80 -4.18 -14.31
CA VAL A 72 11.56 -2.97 -14.67
C VAL A 72 10.61 -1.78 -14.74
N GLY A 73 10.99 -0.68 -14.09
CA GLY A 73 10.18 0.52 -13.88
C GLY A 73 9.40 0.54 -12.55
N ASP A 74 9.39 -0.56 -11.78
CA ASP A 74 8.74 -0.57 -10.47
C ASP A 74 9.64 0.04 -9.39
N GLU A 75 9.02 0.79 -8.47
CA GLU A 75 9.67 1.22 -7.24
C GLU A 75 9.84 0.03 -6.29
N ILE A 76 11.08 -0.28 -5.91
CA ILE A 76 11.41 -1.36 -4.97
C ILE A 76 12.00 -0.78 -3.70
N HIS A 77 11.49 -1.22 -2.54
CA HIS A 77 12.03 -0.84 -1.24
C HIS A 77 12.77 -2.01 -0.64
N PHE A 78 14.06 -1.85 -0.38
CA PHE A 78 14.87 -2.94 0.16
C PHE A 78 15.98 -2.42 1.05
N LYS A 79 16.56 -3.34 1.81
CA LYS A 79 17.76 -3.10 2.60
C LYS A 79 18.88 -3.97 2.05
N ALA A 80 19.99 -3.35 1.64
CA ALA A 80 21.20 -4.03 1.21
C ALA A 80 22.42 -3.38 1.88
N ARG A 81 23.43 -4.17 2.23
CA ARG A 81 24.69 -3.69 2.85
C ARG A 81 24.53 -2.78 4.09
N GLY A 82 23.38 -2.83 4.77
CA GLY A 82 23.09 -1.98 5.93
C GLY A 82 22.24 -0.74 5.64
N GLU A 83 22.14 -0.34 4.37
CA GLU A 83 21.43 0.84 3.90
C GLU A 83 20.06 0.49 3.33
N LYS A 84 19.13 1.46 3.36
CA LYS A 84 17.78 1.32 2.83
C LYS A 84 17.69 2.07 1.52
N PHE A 85 17.14 1.42 0.51
CA PHE A 85 16.91 1.98 -0.82
C PHE A 85 15.42 1.96 -1.12
N ARG A 86 14.95 3.02 -1.79
CA ARG A 86 13.59 3.19 -2.28
C ARG A 86 13.70 3.84 -3.65
N GLU A 87 13.95 3.02 -4.66
CA GLU A 87 14.31 3.51 -6.00
C GLU A 87 13.63 2.68 -7.08
N GLU A 88 13.63 3.22 -8.30
CA GLU A 88 13.12 2.54 -9.49
C GLU A 88 14.05 1.42 -9.94
N LEU A 89 13.45 0.26 -10.22
CA LEU A 89 14.14 -0.91 -10.75
C LEU A 89 14.50 -0.67 -12.22
N TYR A 90 15.77 -0.45 -12.51
CA TYR A 90 16.27 -0.15 -13.86
C TYR A 90 16.42 -1.39 -14.74
N ASP A 91 17.04 -2.44 -14.19
CA ASP A 91 17.33 -3.67 -14.94
C ASP A 91 17.44 -4.89 -14.01
N VAL A 92 17.19 -6.07 -14.57
CA VAL A 92 17.22 -7.35 -13.86
C VAL A 92 17.98 -8.39 -14.69
N THR A 93 19.09 -8.88 -14.15
CA THR A 93 19.87 -9.99 -14.72
C THR A 93 19.60 -11.30 -13.96
N ASP A 94 20.33 -12.37 -14.26
CA ASP A 94 20.08 -13.68 -13.62
C ASP A 94 20.44 -13.72 -12.12
N SER A 95 21.36 -12.86 -11.67
CA SER A 95 21.85 -12.85 -10.27
C SER A 95 22.01 -11.45 -9.66
N THR A 96 21.76 -10.41 -10.46
CA THR A 96 21.84 -9.02 -10.03
C THR A 96 20.64 -8.23 -10.52
N PHE A 97 20.41 -7.10 -9.91
CA PHE A 97 19.49 -6.09 -10.41
C PHE A 97 20.12 -4.71 -10.22
N SER A 98 19.66 -3.74 -10.99
CA SER A 98 20.14 -2.36 -10.94
C SER A 98 19.00 -1.43 -10.58
N ILE A 99 19.29 -0.42 -9.77
CA ILE A 99 18.37 0.67 -9.45
C ILE A 99 18.93 1.97 -10.01
N LEU A 100 18.06 2.93 -10.31
CA LEU A 100 18.47 4.30 -10.61
C LEU A 100 18.64 5.06 -9.30
N MET A 101 19.84 5.61 -9.06
CA MET A 101 20.11 6.43 -7.89
C MET A 101 20.54 7.82 -8.35
N ALA A 102 19.96 8.86 -7.75
CA ALA A 102 20.33 10.24 -8.07
C ALA A 102 21.75 10.53 -7.59
N ASN A 103 22.65 10.87 -8.52
CA ASN A 103 23.97 11.40 -8.18
C ASN A 103 23.88 12.93 -8.06
N GLU A 104 23.88 13.45 -6.83
CA GLU A 104 23.78 14.88 -6.54
C GLU A 104 24.95 15.70 -7.12
N VAL A 105 26.12 15.08 -7.34
CA VAL A 105 27.31 15.77 -7.85
C VAL A 105 27.24 15.97 -9.36
N MET A 106 26.71 14.99 -10.09
CA MET A 106 26.62 15.03 -11.56
C MET A 106 25.23 15.46 -12.07
N GLY A 107 24.24 15.58 -11.18
CA GLY A 107 22.87 15.96 -11.52
C GLY A 107 22.19 14.95 -12.46
N ARG A 108 22.55 13.67 -12.36
CA ARG A 108 22.05 12.60 -13.23
C ARG A 108 21.82 11.32 -12.41
N ASP A 109 20.87 10.51 -12.88
CA ASP A 109 20.62 9.20 -12.30
C ASP A 109 21.63 8.19 -12.82
N GLU A 110 22.26 7.47 -11.90
CA GLU A 110 23.24 6.44 -12.21
C GLU A 110 22.71 5.05 -11.83
N PRO A 111 22.89 4.04 -12.70
CA PRO A 111 22.47 2.69 -12.39
C PRO A 111 23.45 2.06 -11.39
N VAL A 112 22.95 1.73 -10.20
CA VAL A 112 23.71 1.01 -9.16
C VAL A 112 23.26 -0.45 -9.12
N THR A 113 24.21 -1.36 -9.32
CA THR A 113 23.94 -2.80 -9.35
C THR A 113 24.11 -3.46 -7.99
N PHE A 114 23.13 -4.28 -7.62
CA PHE A 114 23.09 -5.08 -6.40
C PHE A 114 23.00 -6.57 -6.73
N ARG A 115 23.75 -7.38 -5.99
CA ARG A 115 23.61 -8.85 -6.06
C ARG A 115 22.44 -9.30 -5.21
N LEU A 116 21.72 -10.35 -5.63
CA LEU A 116 20.56 -10.87 -4.89
C LEU A 116 20.92 -11.32 -3.45
N ASN A 117 22.14 -11.80 -3.23
CA ASN A 117 22.63 -12.24 -1.93
C ASN A 117 22.97 -11.09 -0.95
N GLU A 118 23.11 -9.87 -1.46
CA GLU A 118 23.38 -8.68 -0.64
C GLU A 118 22.10 -8.09 -0.04
N VAL A 119 20.94 -8.46 -0.59
CA VAL A 119 19.63 -8.02 -0.12
C VAL A 119 19.28 -8.71 1.18
N GLN A 120 19.18 -7.92 2.25
CA GLN A 120 18.87 -8.39 3.60
C GLN A 120 17.36 -8.43 3.84
N LYS A 121 16.63 -7.44 3.33
CA LYS A 121 15.20 -7.24 3.61
C LYS A 121 14.54 -6.60 2.40
N VAL A 122 13.31 -6.99 2.10
CA VAL A 122 12.45 -6.26 1.16
C VAL A 122 11.30 -5.69 1.96
N MET A 123 11.00 -4.42 1.77
CA MET A 123 9.92 -3.72 2.48
C MET A 123 8.73 -3.67 1.53
N ILE A 124 7.60 -4.21 1.98
CA ILE A 124 6.41 -4.31 1.15
C ILE A 124 5.31 -3.52 1.80
N HIS A 125 4.68 -2.66 1.01
CA HIS A 125 3.46 -1.98 1.44
C HIS A 125 2.25 -2.82 1.03
N ARG A 126 1.55 -3.40 2.01
CA ARG A 126 0.35 -4.20 1.75
C ARG A 126 -0.88 -3.43 2.21
N ARG A 127 -1.59 -2.82 1.25
CA ARG A 127 -2.90 -2.21 1.52
C ARG A 127 -3.97 -3.29 1.69
N ILE A 128 -4.32 -3.60 2.93
CA ILE A 128 -5.53 -4.37 3.25
C ILE A 128 -6.59 -3.32 3.61
N PRO A 129 -7.65 -3.13 2.80
CA PRO A 129 -8.55 -1.98 2.92
C PRO A 129 -9.02 -1.71 4.36
N PHE A 130 -9.54 -2.74 5.05
CA PHE A 130 -10.05 -2.59 6.40
C PHE A 130 -8.95 -2.47 7.46
N VAL A 131 -7.88 -3.24 7.36
CA VAL A 131 -6.81 -3.28 8.37
C VAL A 131 -5.97 -2.01 8.32
N THR A 132 -5.60 -1.56 7.11
CA THR A 132 -4.80 -0.34 6.94
C THR A 132 -5.58 0.89 7.39
N MET A 133 -6.88 0.97 7.08
CA MET A 133 -7.74 2.06 7.60
C MET A 133 -7.91 1.98 9.13
N ALA A 134 -8.17 0.79 9.68
CA ALA A 134 -8.30 0.61 11.13
C ALA A 134 -7.01 1.01 11.88
N GLY A 135 -5.84 0.77 11.27
CA GLY A 135 -4.54 1.20 11.80
C GLY A 135 -4.45 2.71 12.05
N THR A 136 -5.15 3.52 11.26
CA THR A 136 -5.19 4.99 11.40
C THR A 136 -6.41 5.45 12.22
N ILE A 137 -7.57 4.84 12.02
CA ILE A 137 -8.83 5.26 12.65
C ILE A 137 -8.83 4.94 14.15
N PHE A 138 -8.32 3.80 14.57
CA PHE A 138 -8.39 3.39 15.97
C PHE A 138 -7.55 4.30 16.90
N PRO A 139 -6.29 4.65 16.60
CA PRO A 139 -5.55 5.59 17.42
C PRO A 139 -6.19 6.98 17.47
N LEU A 140 -6.76 7.43 16.34
CA LEU A 140 -7.51 8.69 16.29
C LEU A 140 -8.75 8.63 17.19
N ALA A 141 -9.54 7.56 17.10
CA ALA A 141 -10.72 7.36 17.94
C ALA A 141 -10.35 7.31 19.43
N GLY A 142 -9.28 6.60 19.80
CA GLY A 142 -8.76 6.58 21.17
C GLY A 142 -8.31 7.97 21.64
N GLY A 143 -7.60 8.71 20.80
CA GLY A 143 -7.17 10.08 21.10
C GLY A 143 -8.34 11.05 21.30
N VAL A 144 -9.33 11.02 20.39
CA VAL A 144 -10.55 11.83 20.49
C VAL A 144 -11.34 11.47 21.75
N TYR A 145 -11.46 10.18 22.08
CA TYR A 145 -12.17 9.73 23.27
C TYR A 145 -11.50 10.22 24.56
N LEU A 146 -10.17 10.12 24.64
CA LEU A 146 -9.41 10.64 25.78
C LEU A 146 -9.54 12.17 25.90
N LEU A 147 -9.43 12.90 24.79
CA LEU A 147 -9.59 14.36 24.80
C LEU A 147 -11.00 14.77 25.23
N ALA A 148 -12.03 14.08 24.75
CA ALA A 148 -13.41 14.33 25.15
C ALA A 148 -13.61 14.10 26.66
N ASP A 149 -13.00 13.05 27.22
CA ASP A 149 -13.04 12.78 28.66
C ASP A 149 -12.36 13.89 29.47
N VAL A 150 -11.16 14.33 29.06
CA VAL A 150 -10.43 15.41 29.72
C VAL A 150 -11.22 16.72 29.69
N ILE A 151 -11.85 17.06 28.56
CA ILE A 151 -12.64 18.28 28.42
C ILE A 151 -13.91 18.21 29.28
N ASN A 152 -14.59 17.07 29.28
CA ASN A 152 -15.87 16.90 29.98
C ASN A 152 -15.69 16.80 31.50
N ASN A 153 -14.71 16.02 31.96
CA ASN A 153 -14.51 15.73 33.37
C ASN A 153 -13.42 16.59 34.03
N ARG A 154 -12.67 17.39 33.25
CA ARG A 154 -11.53 18.24 33.69
C ARG A 154 -10.39 17.47 34.38
N GLN A 155 -10.45 16.15 34.36
CA GLN A 155 -9.47 15.24 34.95
C GLN A 155 -9.40 13.96 34.11
N LEU A 156 -8.26 13.26 34.17
CA LEU A 156 -8.10 11.98 33.48
C LEU A 156 -8.80 10.89 34.29
N ASN A 157 -9.88 10.33 33.73
CA ASN A 157 -10.55 9.21 34.36
C ASN A 157 -9.79 7.90 34.11
N THR A 158 -9.38 7.23 35.18
CA THR A 158 -8.65 5.96 35.10
C THR A 158 -9.45 4.86 34.38
N ASN A 159 -10.78 4.95 34.34
CA ASN A 159 -11.63 4.00 33.64
C ASN A 159 -11.61 4.13 32.11
N VAL A 160 -11.21 5.30 31.60
CA VAL A 160 -11.14 5.61 30.15
C VAL A 160 -9.81 5.15 29.57
N LEU A 161 -8.75 5.07 30.39
CA LEU A 161 -7.42 4.66 29.98
C LEU A 161 -7.35 3.25 29.35
N PRO A 162 -7.99 2.19 29.90
CA PRO A 162 -8.00 0.88 29.26
C PRO A 162 -8.64 0.89 27.87
N VAL A 163 -9.74 1.62 27.69
CA VAL A 163 -10.47 1.71 26.42
C VAL A 163 -9.63 2.44 25.38
N THR A 164 -9.11 3.62 25.72
CA THR A 164 -8.21 4.38 24.84
C THR A 164 -6.94 3.58 24.51
N GLY A 165 -6.34 2.94 25.51
CA GLY A 165 -5.16 2.10 25.35
C GLY A 165 -5.41 0.95 24.38
N ALA A 166 -6.56 0.28 24.50
CA ALA A 166 -6.95 -0.80 23.58
C ALA A 166 -7.09 -0.32 22.13
N PHE A 167 -7.69 0.85 21.90
CA PHE A 167 -7.81 1.43 20.57
C PHE A 167 -6.45 1.79 19.96
N ILE A 168 -5.59 2.49 20.70
CA ILE A 168 -4.25 2.87 20.23
C ILE A 168 -3.42 1.63 19.93
N ALA A 169 -3.40 0.65 20.85
CA ALA A 169 -2.64 -0.59 20.69
C ALA A 169 -3.14 -1.40 19.48
N SER A 170 -4.46 -1.51 19.28
CA SER A 170 -5.04 -2.19 18.13
C SER A 170 -4.68 -1.50 16.82
N GLY A 171 -4.69 -0.16 16.79
CA GLY A 171 -4.25 0.61 15.62
C GLY A 171 -2.78 0.37 15.26
N MET A 172 -1.89 0.41 16.27
CA MET A 172 -0.48 0.09 16.09
C MET A 172 -0.28 -1.32 15.53
N LEU A 173 -1.01 -2.30 16.06
CA LEU A 173 -0.96 -3.69 15.59
C LEU A 173 -1.37 -3.80 14.11
N PHE A 174 -2.45 -3.14 13.71
CA PHE A 174 -2.92 -3.16 12.32
C PHE A 174 -1.99 -2.42 11.35
N HIS A 175 -1.38 -1.32 11.80
CA HIS A 175 -0.36 -0.61 11.02
C HIS A 175 0.86 -1.51 10.78
N TRP A 176 1.31 -2.23 11.81
CA TRP A 176 2.41 -3.20 11.67
C TRP A 176 2.04 -4.35 10.72
N LEU A 177 0.83 -4.88 10.80
CA LEU A 177 0.35 -5.96 9.93
C LEU A 177 0.18 -5.52 8.45
N SER A 178 -0.06 -4.24 8.20
CA SER A 178 -0.17 -3.66 6.85
C SER A 178 1.19 -3.41 6.19
N ASN A 179 2.26 -3.30 6.98
CA ASN A 179 3.61 -3.02 6.49
C ASN A 179 4.56 -4.18 6.83
N PRO A 180 4.39 -5.36 6.22
CA PRO A 180 5.29 -6.47 6.45
C PRO A 180 6.66 -6.17 5.86
N HIS A 181 7.70 -6.44 6.65
CA HIS A 181 9.08 -6.31 6.21
C HIS A 181 9.74 -7.70 6.25
N PRO A 182 9.55 -8.55 5.24
CA PRO A 182 10.19 -9.86 5.19
C PRO A 182 11.71 -9.75 5.08
N ARG A 183 12.42 -10.44 5.97
CA ARG A 183 13.88 -10.63 5.90
C ARG A 183 14.19 -11.79 4.97
N ILE A 184 15.14 -11.62 4.06
CA ILE A 184 15.56 -12.69 3.15
C ILE A 184 16.22 -13.81 3.98
N ASN A 185 15.66 -15.02 3.88
CA ASN A 185 16.08 -16.20 4.63
C ASN A 185 15.67 -17.48 3.87
N LYS A 186 15.71 -18.65 4.52
CA LYS A 186 15.31 -19.92 3.87
C LYS A 186 13.83 -19.94 3.45
N ASN A 187 12.96 -19.21 4.16
CA ASN A 187 11.50 -19.15 3.95
C ASN A 187 11.07 -17.98 3.03
N HIS A 188 11.87 -16.92 2.98
CA HIS A 188 11.63 -15.73 2.17
C HIS A 188 12.77 -15.55 1.19
N ARG A 189 12.52 -15.81 -0.10
CA ARG A 189 13.56 -15.83 -1.13
C ARG A 189 13.28 -14.79 -2.18
N LEU A 190 14.30 -13.99 -2.48
CA LEU A 190 14.33 -13.13 -3.65
C LEU A 190 14.99 -13.90 -4.79
N LYS A 191 14.34 -13.97 -5.95
CA LYS A 191 14.83 -14.68 -7.13
C LYS A 191 14.44 -13.95 -8.39
N VAL A 192 15.11 -14.27 -9.48
CA VAL A 192 14.79 -13.73 -10.81
C VAL A 192 13.97 -14.77 -11.57
N LEU A 193 12.90 -14.32 -12.20
CA LEU A 193 12.07 -15.13 -13.09
C LEU A 193 11.87 -14.38 -14.42
N ARG A 194 11.43 -15.10 -15.45
CA ARG A 194 11.16 -14.55 -16.77
C ARG A 194 9.67 -14.68 -17.11
N THR A 195 9.10 -13.69 -17.80
CA THR A 195 7.81 -13.83 -18.47
C THR A 195 7.99 -14.48 -19.85
N TYR A 196 7.02 -15.27 -20.28
CA TYR A 196 7.03 -15.98 -21.56
C TYR A 196 6.24 -15.21 -22.61
#